data_AF-A0A928S4L7-F1
#
_entry.id   AF-A0A928S4L7-F1
#
_cell.length_a   1.000
_cell.length_b   1.000
_cell.length_c   1.000
_cell.angle_alpha   90.00
_cell.angle_beta   90.00
_cell.angle_gamma   90.00
#
_symmetry.space_group_name_H-M   'P 1'
#
loop_
_entity.id
_entity.type
_entity.pdbx_description
1 polymer ?
#
loop_
_entity_poly.entity_id
_entity_poly.type
_entity_poly.pdbx_seq_one_letter_code
_entity_poly.pdbx_strand_id
1 'polypeptide(L)'
;MARVLVVHAQSGPRSFLEGRSRRHHQVLGVADAPAAIKALPKFRPNLVLAHTTPKGGEAAAILRGLKRENASVPVLIVAEPAALSLQPALMRLGAAGWLEYPMEQDAFDKAVAAALQHTEDVQGRIPPITEEEASSNLSDLERILNKRMQCFAGKNQVYIQSFILGGGKTSTPRVALKCPLRKQFGQNPDVYYEFIRDVCCGDPTVCEAYQKFQKRYTA
;
A
#
# COMPACT_ATOMS: atom_id res chain seq x y z
N MET A 1 -20.08 -5.53 6.22
CA MET A 1 -19.53 -6.90 6.15
C MET A 1 -18.35 -6.90 5.18
N ALA A 2 -17.13 -7.22 5.64
CA ALA A 2 -15.90 -7.18 4.83
C ALA A 2 -15.51 -8.58 4.33
N ARG A 3 -14.64 -8.65 3.31
CA ARG A 3 -14.01 -9.90 2.85
C ARG A 3 -12.61 -10.04 3.44
N VAL A 4 -12.35 -11.10 4.20
CA VAL A 4 -11.07 -11.33 4.89
C VAL A 4 -10.40 -12.57 4.31
N LEU A 5 -9.18 -12.41 3.81
CA LEU A 5 -8.35 -13.52 3.34
C LEU A 5 -7.40 -13.93 4.47
N VAL A 6 -7.49 -15.17 4.93
CA VAL A 6 -6.65 -15.72 6.01
C VAL A 6 -5.56 -16.58 5.39
N VAL A 7 -4.29 -16.26 5.66
CA VAL A 7 -3.13 -17.00 5.14
C VAL A 7 -2.32 -17.58 6.28
N HIS A 8 -2.37 -18.91 6.39
CA HIS A 8 -1.65 -19.64 7.42
C HIS A 8 -1.37 -21.08 6.97
N ALA A 9 -0.11 -21.53 7.09
CA ALA A 9 0.33 -22.85 6.62
C ALA A 9 -0.33 -23.99 7.41
N GLN A 10 -0.35 -23.88 8.73
CA GLN A 10 -0.98 -24.87 9.60
C GLN A 10 -2.51 -24.76 9.60
N SER A 11 -3.20 -25.88 9.41
CA SER A 11 -4.67 -25.95 9.33
C SER A 11 -5.39 -25.58 10.63
N GLY A 12 -4.82 -25.90 11.80
CA GLY A 12 -5.41 -25.61 13.12
C GLY A 12 -5.56 -24.10 13.38
N PRO A 13 -4.45 -23.35 13.47
CA PRO A 13 -4.49 -21.89 13.61
C PRO A 13 -5.24 -21.20 12.46
N ARG A 14 -5.14 -21.71 11.23
CA ARG A 14 -5.93 -21.20 10.10
C ARG A 14 -7.44 -21.29 10.39
N SER A 15 -7.92 -22.48 10.78
CA SER A 15 -9.33 -22.72 11.08
C SER A 15 -9.82 -21.87 12.26
N PHE A 16 -8.95 -21.65 13.25
CA PHE A 16 -9.24 -20.76 14.38
C PHE A 16 -9.44 -19.30 13.94
N LEU A 17 -8.51 -18.75 13.16
CA LEU A 17 -8.61 -17.39 12.62
C LEU A 17 -9.80 -17.23 11.68
N GLU A 18 -10.08 -18.25 10.86
CA GLU A 18 -11.28 -18.29 10.02
C GLU A 18 -12.56 -18.27 10.85
N GLY A 19 -12.65 -19.10 11.88
CA GLY A 19 -13.81 -19.19 12.76
C GLY A 19 -14.13 -17.86 13.46
N ARG A 20 -13.10 -17.15 13.92
CA ARG A 20 -13.27 -15.80 14.50
C ARG A 20 -13.72 -14.78 13.46
N SER A 21 -13.09 -14.77 12.29
CA SER A 21 -13.39 -13.82 11.22
C SER A 21 -14.81 -14.01 10.66
N ARG A 22 -15.31 -15.26 10.57
CA ARG A 22 -16.63 -15.59 9.99
C ARG A 22 -17.82 -15.03 10.76
N ARG A 23 -17.62 -14.59 12.01
CA ARG A 23 -18.68 -13.99 12.84
C ARG A 23 -19.25 -12.71 12.22
N HIS A 24 -18.42 -11.93 11.53
CA HIS A 24 -18.80 -10.61 11.01
C HIS A 24 -18.41 -10.38 9.54
N HIS A 25 -17.68 -11.32 8.93
CA HIS A 25 -17.04 -11.15 7.64
C HIS A 25 -17.17 -12.39 6.77
N GLN A 26 -17.06 -12.21 5.45
CA GLN A 26 -16.88 -13.31 4.51
C GLN A 26 -15.41 -13.71 4.51
N VAL A 27 -15.10 -15.00 4.64
CA VAL A 27 -13.73 -15.46 4.86
C VAL A 27 -13.31 -16.50 3.84
N LEU A 28 -12.08 -16.37 3.35
CA LEU A 28 -11.40 -17.39 2.58
C LEU A 28 -10.07 -17.72 3.26
N GLY A 29 -9.84 -18.99 3.57
CA GLY A 29 -8.57 -19.48 4.09
C GLY A 29 -7.70 -20.08 3.00
N VAL A 30 -6.41 -19.78 3.02
CA VAL A 30 -5.39 -20.37 2.12
C VAL A 30 -4.14 -20.74 2.91
N ALA A 31 -3.37 -21.69 2.37
CA ALA A 31 -2.22 -22.26 3.06
C ALA A 31 -0.95 -21.39 2.97
N ASP A 32 -0.76 -20.70 1.85
CA ASP A 32 0.51 -20.07 1.52
C ASP A 32 0.32 -18.77 0.72
N ALA A 33 1.40 -18.00 0.59
CA ALA A 33 1.42 -16.75 -0.15
C ALA A 33 1.10 -16.93 -1.65
N PRO A 34 1.62 -17.92 -2.40
CA PRO A 34 1.22 -18.14 -3.78
C PRO A 34 -0.29 -18.32 -3.96
N ALA A 35 -0.93 -19.13 -3.12
CA ALA A 35 -2.38 -19.33 -3.12
C ALA A 35 -3.11 -18.03 -2.76
N ALA A 36 -2.59 -17.25 -1.81
CA ALA A 36 -3.14 -15.95 -1.46
C ALA A 36 -3.12 -14.98 -2.65
N ILE A 37 -1.98 -14.81 -3.32
CA ILE A 37 -1.84 -13.92 -4.49
C ILE A 37 -2.79 -14.36 -5.62
N LYS A 38 -2.91 -15.67 -5.88
CA LYS A 38 -3.85 -16.20 -6.87
C LYS A 38 -5.32 -15.96 -6.49
N ALA A 39 -5.63 -15.92 -5.20
CA ALA A 39 -6.98 -15.68 -4.70
C ALA A 39 -7.38 -14.19 -4.72
N LEU A 40 -6.44 -13.26 -4.62
CA LEU A 40 -6.68 -11.81 -4.61
C LEU A 40 -7.65 -11.32 -5.70
N PRO A 41 -7.45 -11.62 -7.00
CA PRO A 41 -8.32 -11.08 -8.06
C PRO A 41 -9.74 -11.67 -8.03
N LYS A 42 -9.90 -12.90 -7.54
CA LYS A 42 -11.19 -13.61 -7.50
C LYS A 42 -11.98 -13.27 -6.25
N PHE A 43 -11.34 -13.37 -5.09
CA PHE A 43 -11.99 -13.15 -3.80
C PHE A 43 -12.12 -11.67 -3.47
N ARG A 44 -11.22 -10.81 -3.98
CA ARG A 44 -11.21 -9.37 -3.77
C ARG A 44 -11.30 -8.99 -2.29
N PRO A 45 -10.36 -9.44 -1.44
CA PRO A 45 -10.41 -9.17 0.00
C PRO A 45 -10.32 -7.67 0.30
N ASN A 46 -10.92 -7.28 1.42
CA ASN A 46 -10.75 -5.98 2.06
C ASN A 46 -9.60 -5.97 3.07
N LEU A 47 -9.22 -7.15 3.58
CA LEU A 47 -8.14 -7.34 4.54
C LEU A 47 -7.47 -8.69 4.30
N VAL A 48 -6.16 -8.75 4.44
CA VAL A 48 -5.40 -10.00 4.50
C VAL A 48 -4.87 -10.20 5.91
N LEU A 49 -5.19 -11.32 6.54
CA LEU A 49 -4.52 -11.80 7.75
C LEU A 49 -3.39 -12.71 7.33
N ALA A 50 -2.15 -12.31 7.62
CA ALA A 50 -0.97 -13.06 7.21
C ALA A 50 -0.14 -13.49 8.40
N HIS A 51 0.12 -14.78 8.49
CA HIS A 51 0.92 -15.34 9.57
C HIS A 51 2.43 -15.09 9.39
N THR A 52 3.13 -14.92 10.52
CA THR A 52 4.60 -14.97 10.58
C THR A 52 5.11 -15.73 11.81
N THR A 53 6.22 -16.47 11.63
CA THR A 53 7.00 -17.09 12.72
C THR A 53 8.37 -16.41 12.84
N PRO A 54 9.18 -16.73 13.87
CA PRO A 54 10.57 -16.25 13.96
C PRO A 54 11.46 -16.71 12.80
N LYS A 55 11.14 -17.86 12.18
CA LYS A 55 11.85 -18.38 11.00
C LYS A 55 11.40 -17.72 9.69
N GLY A 56 10.47 -16.75 9.77
CA GLY A 56 9.78 -16.15 8.64
C GLY A 56 8.36 -16.71 8.48
N GLY A 57 7.68 -16.27 7.43
CA GLY A 57 6.32 -16.70 7.14
C GLY A 57 5.76 -16.00 5.90
N GLU A 58 4.46 -16.18 5.69
CA GLU A 58 3.78 -15.74 4.46
C GLU A 58 3.64 -14.21 4.38
N ALA A 59 3.64 -13.52 5.53
CA ALA A 59 3.50 -12.07 5.63
C ALA A 59 4.42 -11.28 4.69
N ALA A 60 5.72 -11.55 4.71
CA ALA A 60 6.68 -10.83 3.88
C ALA A 60 6.46 -11.09 2.37
N ALA A 61 6.11 -12.33 2.01
CA ALA A 61 5.86 -12.71 0.63
C ALA A 61 4.58 -12.05 0.07
N ILE A 62 3.52 -12.01 0.88
CA ILE A 62 2.25 -11.34 0.55
C ILE A 62 2.46 -9.85 0.37
N LEU A 63 3.13 -9.16 1.31
CA LEU A 63 3.40 -7.73 1.21
C LEU A 63 4.19 -7.37 -0.06
N ARG A 64 5.23 -8.16 -0.38
CA ARG A 64 5.99 -7.98 -1.63
C ARG A 64 5.16 -8.31 -2.87
N GLY A 65 4.24 -9.27 -2.80
CA GLY A 65 3.30 -9.59 -3.87
C GLY A 65 2.34 -8.43 -4.14
N LEU A 66 1.65 -7.94 -3.09
CA LEU A 66 0.73 -6.81 -3.17
C LEU A 66 1.41 -5.55 -3.75
N LYS A 67 2.63 -5.26 -3.31
CA LYS A 67 3.42 -4.14 -3.84
C LYS A 67 3.75 -4.29 -5.33
N ARG A 68 4.00 -5.51 -5.81
CA ARG A 68 4.25 -5.78 -7.23
C ARG A 68 2.98 -5.63 -8.07
N GLU A 69 1.84 -6.05 -7.53
CA GLU A 69 0.52 -5.94 -8.17
C GLU A 69 -0.13 -4.55 -8.02
N ASN A 70 0.57 -3.57 -7.45
CA ASN A 70 0.04 -2.24 -7.08
C ASN A 70 -1.30 -2.31 -6.31
N ALA A 71 -1.43 -3.31 -5.44
CA ALA A 71 -2.60 -3.55 -4.61
C ALA A 71 -2.39 -2.94 -3.21
N SER A 72 -3.37 -2.17 -2.75
CA SER A 72 -3.34 -1.44 -1.48
C SER A 72 -4.22 -2.10 -0.42
N VAL A 73 -4.43 -3.42 -0.52
CA VAL A 73 -5.19 -4.18 0.48
C VAL A 73 -4.37 -4.21 1.78
N PRO A 74 -4.92 -3.78 2.93
CA PRO A 74 -4.19 -3.83 4.19
C PRO A 74 -3.86 -5.27 4.58
N VAL A 75 -2.68 -5.45 5.18
CA VAL A 75 -2.23 -6.74 5.71
C VAL A 75 -2.03 -6.61 7.22
N LEU A 76 -2.85 -7.31 8.00
CA LEU A 76 -2.68 -7.45 9.44
C LEU A 76 -1.83 -8.69 9.72
N ILE A 77 -0.67 -8.48 10.35
CA ILE A 77 0.24 -9.57 10.68
C ILE A 77 -0.24 -10.30 11.92
N VAL A 78 -0.37 -11.62 11.83
CA VAL A 78 -0.66 -12.50 12.97
C VAL A 78 0.61 -13.26 13.32
N ALA A 79 1.25 -12.91 14.42
CA ALA A 79 2.60 -13.35 14.73
C ALA A 79 2.68 -14.15 16.01
N GLU A 80 3.61 -15.10 16.07
CA GLU A 80 4.03 -15.69 17.35
C GLU A 80 4.81 -14.66 18.19
N PRO A 81 4.81 -14.73 19.53
CA PRO A 81 5.48 -13.76 20.39
C PRO A 81 6.98 -13.65 20.07
N ALA A 82 7.62 -14.77 19.73
CA ALA A 82 9.03 -14.83 19.38
C ALA A 82 9.38 -14.15 18.03
N ALA A 83 8.38 -13.76 17.22
CA ALA A 83 8.59 -13.13 15.91
C ALA A 83 8.67 -11.59 15.98
N LEU A 84 8.63 -10.99 17.18
CA LEU A 84 8.63 -9.54 17.39
C LEU A 84 9.80 -8.82 16.69
N SER A 85 10.96 -9.47 16.59
CA SER A 85 12.14 -8.93 15.88
C SER A 85 11.90 -8.64 14.39
N LEU A 86 10.90 -9.30 13.77
CA LEU A 86 10.53 -9.08 12.37
C LEU A 86 9.56 -7.91 12.18
N GLN A 87 8.94 -7.40 13.25
CA GLN A 87 7.92 -6.36 13.18
C GLN A 87 8.43 -5.10 12.45
N PRO A 88 9.61 -4.52 12.76
CA PRO A 88 10.06 -3.31 12.06
C PRO A 88 10.25 -3.51 10.56
N ALA A 89 10.68 -4.70 10.14
CA ALA A 89 10.89 -5.02 8.73
C ALA A 89 9.55 -5.16 7.98
N LEU A 90 8.56 -5.82 8.59
CA LEU A 90 7.23 -6.01 8.01
C LEU A 90 6.42 -4.71 7.96
N MET A 91 6.53 -3.86 8.99
CA MET A 91 5.93 -2.52 8.98
C MET A 91 6.50 -1.66 7.84
N ARG A 92 7.83 -1.69 7.62
CA ARG A 92 8.47 -1.01 6.47
C ARG A 92 8.01 -1.54 5.11
N LEU A 93 7.58 -2.80 5.05
CA LEU A 93 7.02 -3.40 3.84
C LEU A 93 5.55 -3.03 3.59
N GLY A 94 4.91 -2.32 4.53
CA GLY A 94 3.54 -1.82 4.39
C GLY A 94 2.48 -2.63 5.14
N ALA A 95 2.88 -3.40 6.18
CA ALA A 95 1.90 -4.00 7.08
C ALA A 95 1.02 -2.92 7.74
N ALA A 96 -0.29 -3.16 7.78
CA ALA A 96 -1.27 -2.25 8.35
C ALA A 96 -1.36 -2.37 9.88
N GLY A 97 -0.91 -3.48 10.44
CA GLY A 97 -0.92 -3.71 11.89
C GLY A 97 -0.25 -5.01 12.29
N TRP A 98 -0.20 -5.24 13.60
CA TRP A 98 0.40 -6.39 14.25
C TRP A 98 -0.54 -6.95 15.32
N LEU A 99 -0.64 -8.27 15.38
CA LEU A 99 -1.44 -8.99 16.36
C LEU A 99 -0.69 -10.24 16.81
N GLU A 100 -0.48 -10.38 18.11
CA GLU A 100 0.22 -11.53 18.68
C GLU A 100 -0.74 -12.71 18.89
N TYR A 101 -0.34 -13.92 18.49
CA TYR A 101 -1.08 -15.16 18.69
C TYR A 101 -0.49 -15.95 19.87
N PRO A 102 -1.32 -16.54 20.75
CA PRO A 102 -2.79 -16.49 20.76
C PRO A 102 -3.33 -15.16 21.29
N MET A 103 -4.46 -14.71 20.74
CA MET A 103 -5.15 -13.49 21.17
C MET A 103 -6.56 -13.76 21.69
N GLU A 104 -7.13 -12.81 22.41
CA GLU A 104 -8.56 -12.80 22.74
C GLU A 104 -9.42 -12.28 21.57
N GLN A 105 -10.73 -12.52 21.63
CA GLN A 105 -11.67 -12.11 20.58
C GLN A 105 -11.73 -10.58 20.45
N ASP A 106 -11.80 -9.85 21.57
CA ASP A 106 -11.88 -8.39 21.56
C ASP A 106 -10.63 -7.73 20.95
N ALA A 107 -9.45 -8.24 21.31
CA ALA A 107 -8.18 -7.79 20.71
C ALA A 107 -8.14 -8.06 19.19
N PHE A 108 -8.65 -9.21 18.76
CA PHE A 108 -8.76 -9.55 17.34
C PHE A 108 -9.70 -8.59 16.59
N ASP A 109 -10.91 -8.36 17.12
CA ASP A 109 -11.91 -7.51 16.48
C ASP A 109 -11.44 -6.04 16.38
N LYS A 110 -10.79 -5.53 17.44
CA LYS A 110 -10.16 -4.19 17.43
C LYS A 110 -9.06 -4.08 16.37
N ALA A 111 -8.18 -5.08 16.28
CA ALA A 111 -7.10 -5.08 15.30
C ALA A 111 -7.61 -5.16 13.86
N VAL A 112 -8.64 -5.99 13.60
CA VAL A 112 -9.30 -6.07 12.29
C VAL A 112 -9.98 -4.76 11.92
N ALA A 113 -10.71 -4.14 12.84
CA ALA A 113 -11.36 -2.84 12.61
C ALA A 113 -10.33 -1.74 12.28
N ALA A 114 -9.26 -1.64 13.05
CA ALA A 114 -8.17 -0.68 12.80
C ALA A 114 -7.49 -0.92 11.44
N ALA A 115 -7.23 -2.19 11.08
CA ALA A 115 -6.62 -2.52 9.80
C ALA A 115 -7.54 -2.21 8.61
N LEU A 116 -8.86 -2.36 8.77
CA LEU A 116 -9.83 -1.98 7.74
C LEU A 116 -9.89 -0.45 7.55
N GLN A 117 -9.84 0.33 8.64
CA GLN A 117 -9.75 1.80 8.60
C GLN A 117 -8.47 2.28 7.91
N HIS A 118 -7.35 1.57 8.05
CA HIS A 118 -6.10 1.91 7.34
C HIS A 118 -6.25 1.94 5.80
N THR A 119 -7.25 1.24 5.24
CA THR A 119 -7.56 1.35 3.80
C THR A 119 -8.04 2.74 3.44
N GLU A 120 -8.83 3.37 4.32
CA GLU A 120 -9.35 4.72 4.15
C GLU A 120 -8.23 5.76 4.26
N ASP A 121 -7.25 5.55 5.16
CA ASP A 121 -6.07 6.42 5.27
C ASP A 121 -5.18 6.38 4.04
N VAL A 122 -5.01 5.23 3.38
CA VAL A 122 -4.26 5.15 2.12
C VAL A 122 -4.97 5.93 1.02
N GLN A 123 -6.31 5.91 0.98
CA GLN A 123 -7.07 6.79 0.09
C GLN A 123 -6.93 8.26 0.49
N GLY A 124 -6.90 8.58 1.78
CA GLY A 124 -6.71 9.94 2.29
C GLY A 124 -5.32 10.53 1.99
N ARG A 125 -4.30 9.69 1.76
CA ARG A 125 -2.96 10.13 1.34
C ARG A 125 -2.85 10.47 -0.14
N ILE A 126 -3.82 10.06 -0.96
CA ILE A 126 -3.94 10.49 -2.34
C ILE A 126 -4.71 11.82 -2.30
N PRO A 127 -4.14 12.95 -2.75
CA PRO A 127 -4.88 14.20 -2.83
C PRO A 127 -6.19 14.00 -3.62
N PRO A 128 -7.26 14.75 -3.36
CA PRO A 128 -8.46 14.68 -4.19
C PRO A 128 -8.12 15.02 -5.65
N ILE A 129 -8.90 14.47 -6.59
CA ILE A 129 -8.69 14.80 -8.02
C ILE A 129 -9.13 16.24 -8.26
N THR A 130 -8.27 17.02 -8.91
CA THR A 130 -8.63 18.37 -9.32
C THR A 130 -9.59 18.34 -10.50
N GLU A 131 -10.39 19.40 -10.66
CA GLU A 131 -11.32 19.54 -11.78
C GLU A 131 -10.61 19.52 -13.14
N GLU A 132 -9.42 20.13 -13.23
CA GLU A 132 -8.58 20.10 -14.43
C GLU A 132 -8.14 18.67 -14.79
N GLU A 133 -7.67 17.90 -13.80
CA GLU A 133 -7.28 16.50 -14.02
C GLU A 133 -8.48 15.62 -14.37
N ALA A 134 -9.63 15.84 -13.73
CA ALA A 134 -10.84 15.07 -13.96
C ALA A 134 -11.48 15.33 -15.33
N SER A 135 -11.36 16.56 -15.85
CA SER A 135 -11.94 16.97 -17.14
C SER A 135 -11.02 16.73 -18.34
N SER A 136 -9.75 16.40 -18.10
CA SER A 136 -8.74 16.22 -19.15
C SER A 136 -8.52 14.75 -19.52
N ASN A 137 -7.93 14.52 -20.70
CA ASN A 137 -7.43 13.20 -21.06
C ASN A 137 -6.13 12.90 -20.30
N LEU A 138 -6.13 11.87 -19.45
CA LEU A 138 -4.98 11.52 -18.61
C LEU A 138 -3.72 11.18 -19.43
N SER A 139 -3.85 10.57 -20.61
CA SER A 139 -2.71 10.26 -21.48
C SER A 139 -2.12 11.51 -22.12
N ASP A 140 -2.96 12.50 -22.44
CA ASP A 140 -2.46 13.81 -22.89
C ASP A 140 -1.76 14.56 -21.77
N LEU A 141 -2.31 14.55 -20.55
CA LEU A 141 -1.67 15.14 -19.38
C LEU A 141 -0.30 14.50 -19.10
N GLU A 142 -0.22 13.17 -19.08
CA GLU A 142 1.03 12.43 -18.92
C GLU A 142 2.09 12.90 -19.94
N ARG A 143 1.72 12.93 -21.23
CA ARG A 143 2.59 13.35 -22.33
C ARG A 143 3.03 14.82 -22.19
N ILE A 144 2.10 15.72 -21.87
CA ILE A 144 2.36 17.15 -21.70
C ILE A 144 3.30 17.39 -20.53
N LEU A 145 3.05 16.76 -19.38
CA LEU A 145 3.88 16.92 -18.19
C LEU A 145 5.28 16.36 -18.39
N ASN A 146 5.42 15.19 -19.03
CA ASN A 146 6.74 14.66 -19.39
C ASN A 146 7.50 15.63 -20.33
N LYS A 147 6.82 16.26 -21.29
CA LYS A 147 7.42 17.25 -22.21
C LYS A 147 7.80 18.56 -21.52
N ARG A 148 7.00 19.03 -20.55
CA ARG A 148 7.20 20.30 -19.83
C ARG A 148 8.04 20.17 -18.57
N MET A 149 8.50 18.97 -18.24
CA MET A 149 9.23 18.69 -17.01
C MET A 149 10.54 19.48 -16.92
N GLN A 150 10.62 20.38 -15.94
CA GLN A 150 11.83 21.14 -15.64
C GLN A 150 12.71 20.41 -14.62
N CYS A 151 12.09 19.72 -13.66
CA CYS A 151 12.81 18.95 -12.66
C CYS A 151 13.55 17.77 -13.30
N PHE A 152 14.88 17.73 -13.18
CA PHE A 152 15.70 16.65 -13.74
C PHE A 152 15.31 15.26 -13.20
N ALA A 153 14.86 15.20 -11.94
CA ALA A 153 14.47 13.95 -11.29
C ALA A 153 13.13 13.38 -11.80
N GLY A 154 12.32 14.20 -12.48
CA GLY A 154 10.98 13.82 -12.96
C GLY A 154 10.90 13.54 -14.46
N LYS A 155 11.95 13.79 -15.24
CA LYS A 155 11.90 13.70 -16.71
C LYS A 155 11.56 12.29 -17.19
N ASN A 156 10.50 12.17 -18.00
CA ASN A 156 10.02 10.90 -18.54
C ASN A 156 9.65 9.87 -17.46
N GLN A 157 9.19 10.34 -16.30
CA GLN A 157 8.81 9.50 -15.16
C GLN A 157 7.34 9.72 -14.74
N VAL A 158 6.57 10.54 -15.47
CA VAL A 158 5.14 10.72 -15.23
C VAL A 158 4.37 9.55 -15.84
N TYR A 159 3.43 8.98 -15.10
CA TYR A 159 2.61 7.83 -15.49
C TYR A 159 1.19 7.94 -14.92
N ILE A 160 0.27 7.15 -15.45
CA ILE A 160 -1.08 6.99 -14.89
C ILE A 160 -1.07 5.86 -13.86
N GLN A 161 -1.53 6.16 -12.65
CA GLN A 161 -1.61 5.22 -11.54
C GLN A 161 -3.05 4.98 -11.11
N SER A 162 -3.40 3.71 -10.90
CA SER A 162 -4.61 3.30 -10.19
C SER A 162 -4.27 2.21 -9.19
N PHE A 163 -4.87 2.26 -8.01
CA PHE A 163 -4.69 1.25 -6.97
C PHE A 163 -5.84 0.25 -6.97
N ILE A 164 -5.52 -1.03 -6.81
CA ILE A 164 -6.52 -2.03 -6.45
C ILE A 164 -6.76 -1.90 -4.95
N LEU A 165 -7.94 -1.43 -4.59
CA LEU A 165 -8.37 -1.24 -3.22
C LEU A 165 -9.06 -2.50 -2.69
N GLY A 166 -9.21 -2.55 -1.36
CA GLY A 166 -9.98 -3.57 -0.70
C GLY A 166 -11.37 -3.75 -1.31
N GLY A 167 -11.79 -5.01 -1.52
CA GLY A 167 -13.07 -5.29 -2.16
C GLY A 167 -13.01 -5.28 -3.69
N GLY A 168 -11.81 -5.17 -4.28
CA GLY A 168 -11.61 -5.11 -5.73
C GLY A 168 -12.28 -3.91 -6.38
N LYS A 169 -12.45 -2.84 -5.60
CA LYS A 169 -12.66 -1.50 -6.11
C LYS A 169 -11.32 -1.02 -6.65
N THR A 170 -11.32 -0.27 -7.74
CA THR A 170 -10.13 0.45 -8.19
C THR A 170 -10.25 1.89 -7.75
N SER A 171 -9.14 2.52 -7.35
CA SER A 171 -9.13 3.97 -7.19
C SER A 171 -9.39 4.65 -8.54
N THR A 172 -9.89 5.87 -8.52
CA THR A 172 -9.88 6.72 -9.71
C THR A 172 -8.44 6.81 -10.22
N PRO A 173 -8.19 6.56 -11.52
CA PRO A 173 -6.86 6.73 -12.10
C PRO A 173 -6.38 8.18 -11.94
N ARG A 174 -5.10 8.35 -11.64
CA ARG A 174 -4.46 9.65 -11.40
C ARG A 174 -3.15 9.76 -12.15
N VAL A 175 -2.79 10.97 -12.56
CA VAL A 175 -1.45 11.27 -13.04
C VAL A 175 -0.51 11.36 -11.85
N ALA A 176 0.55 10.57 -11.88
CA ALA A 176 1.51 10.44 -10.80
C ALA A 176 2.95 10.45 -11.32
N LEU A 177 3.86 10.75 -10.41
CA LEU A 177 5.31 10.72 -10.60
C LEU A 177 5.92 10.08 -9.35
N LYS A 178 6.78 9.07 -9.56
CA LYS A 178 7.54 8.46 -8.46
C LYS A 178 8.91 9.12 -8.36
N CYS A 179 8.98 10.23 -7.62
CA CYS A 179 10.16 11.07 -7.56
C CYS A 179 11.34 10.36 -6.86
N PRO A 180 12.46 10.08 -7.56
CA PRO A 180 13.62 9.41 -6.98
C PRO A 180 14.33 10.30 -5.95
N LEU A 181 14.25 11.62 -6.11
CA LEU A 181 14.86 12.59 -5.21
C LEU A 181 14.16 12.60 -3.84
N ARG A 182 12.83 12.68 -3.83
CA ARG A 182 12.03 12.57 -2.61
C ARG A 182 12.32 11.27 -1.87
N LYS A 183 12.40 10.14 -2.60
CA LYS A 183 12.80 8.84 -2.04
C LYS A 183 14.18 8.90 -1.35
N GLN A 184 15.17 9.51 -2.00
CA GLN A 184 16.54 9.62 -1.48
C GLN A 184 16.60 10.44 -0.17
N PHE A 185 15.77 11.47 -0.04
CA PHE A 185 15.74 12.34 1.14
C PHE A 185 14.66 11.96 2.18
N GLY A 186 14.15 10.73 2.12
CA GLY A 186 13.19 10.20 3.10
C GLY A 186 11.81 10.85 3.07
N GLN A 187 11.45 11.53 1.98
CA GLN A 187 10.12 12.09 1.75
C GLN A 187 9.23 11.10 0.99
N ASN A 188 7.91 11.32 1.01
CA ASN A 188 6.98 10.53 0.20
C ASN A 188 7.36 10.66 -1.29
N PRO A 189 7.71 9.56 -1.98
CA PRO A 189 8.11 9.61 -3.38
C PRO A 189 6.94 9.78 -4.34
N ASP A 190 5.71 9.50 -3.92
CA ASP A 190 4.54 9.61 -4.78
C ASP A 190 4.08 11.06 -4.85
N VAL A 191 4.10 11.61 -6.06
CA VAL A 191 3.78 13.00 -6.38
C VAL A 191 2.64 13.00 -7.40
N TYR A 192 1.63 13.85 -7.22
CA TYR A 192 0.43 13.86 -8.06
C TYR A 192 0.36 15.11 -8.94
N TYR A 193 -0.59 15.08 -9.88
CA TYR A 193 -0.81 16.07 -10.93
C TYR A 193 -0.52 17.52 -10.53
N GLU A 194 -1.10 18.00 -9.43
CA GLU A 194 -1.01 19.39 -9.00
C GLU A 194 0.44 19.78 -8.69
N PHE A 195 1.14 18.93 -7.92
CA PHE A 195 2.53 19.16 -7.59
C PHE A 195 3.44 19.00 -8.83
N ILE A 196 3.12 18.07 -9.74
CA ILE A 196 3.90 17.90 -10.98
C ILE A 196 3.76 19.15 -11.86
N ARG A 197 2.53 19.65 -12.04
CA ARG A 197 2.21 20.83 -12.85
C ARG A 197 2.85 22.08 -12.27
N ASP A 198 2.63 22.35 -10.98
CA ASP A 198 2.99 23.61 -10.35
C ASP A 198 4.47 23.69 -9.97
N VAL A 199 5.05 22.57 -9.51
CA VAL A 199 6.42 22.53 -9.00
C VAL A 199 7.37 21.87 -9.98
N CYS A 200 7.07 20.66 -10.47
CA CYS A 200 8.04 19.94 -11.30
C CYS A 200 8.15 20.50 -12.73
N CYS A 201 7.04 21.02 -13.29
CA CYS A 201 6.99 21.68 -14.59
C CYS A 201 7.04 23.21 -14.50
N GLY A 202 6.71 23.79 -13.34
CA GLY A 202 6.72 25.23 -13.08
C GLY A 202 8.07 25.72 -12.55
N ASP A 203 8.29 25.61 -11.24
CA ASP A 203 9.55 25.99 -10.59
C ASP A 203 10.07 24.89 -9.65
N PRO A 204 11.05 24.07 -10.08
CA PRO A 204 11.60 23.02 -9.23
C PRO A 204 12.31 23.53 -7.96
N THR A 205 12.69 24.81 -7.89
CA THR A 205 13.44 25.36 -6.75
C THR A 205 12.61 25.45 -5.47
N VAL A 206 11.27 25.47 -5.58
CA VAL A 206 10.39 25.40 -4.40
C VAL A 206 10.17 23.97 -3.89
N CYS A 207 10.65 22.95 -4.61
CA CYS A 207 10.58 21.56 -4.16
C CYS A 207 11.57 21.29 -3.02
N GLU A 208 11.07 20.86 -1.86
CA GLU A 208 11.92 20.53 -0.70
C GLU A 208 13.02 19.50 -1.01
N ALA A 209 12.71 18.45 -1.77
CA ALA A 209 13.70 17.45 -2.17
C ALA A 209 14.80 18.05 -3.05
N TYR A 210 14.41 18.97 -3.93
CA TYR A 210 15.34 19.68 -4.81
C TYR A 210 16.24 20.63 -4.03
N GLN A 211 15.69 21.36 -3.06
CA GLN A 211 16.47 22.22 -2.17
C GLN A 211 17.48 21.42 -1.34
N LYS A 212 17.07 20.26 -0.78
CA LYS A 212 17.98 19.36 -0.06
C LYS A 212 19.08 18.82 -0.97
N PHE A 213 18.77 18.51 -2.22
CA PHE A 213 19.75 18.14 -3.23
C PHE A 213 20.75 19.28 -3.45
N GLN A 214 20.31 20.49 -3.79
CA GLN A 214 21.20 21.63 -4.02
C GLN A 214 22.13 21.88 -2.82
N LYS A 215 21.58 21.94 -1.60
CA LYS A 215 22.37 22.12 -0.37
C LYS A 215 23.49 21.09 -0.19
N ARG A 216 23.32 19.85 -0.69
CA ARG A 216 24.33 18.79 -0.60
C ARG A 216 25.46 18.94 -1.63
N TYR A 217 25.20 19.59 -2.77
CA TYR A 217 26.19 19.75 -3.85
C TYR A 217 26.85 21.14 -3.86
N THR A 218 26.33 22.09 -3.08
CA THR A 218 26.92 23.42 -2.88
C THR A 218 27.75 23.52 -1.59
N ALA A 219 27.72 22.49 -0.74
CA ALA A 219 28.57 22.35 0.44
C ALA A 219 29.77 21.46 0.14
#